data_AF-A0A1G5GEU9-F1
#
_entry.id   AF-A0A1G5GEU9-F1
#
_cell.length_a   1.000
_cell.length_b   1.000
_cell.length_c   1.000
_cell.angle_alpha   90.00
_cell.angle_beta   90.00
_cell.angle_gamma   90.00
#
_symmetry.space_group_name_H-M   'P 1'
#
loop_
_entity.id
_entity.type
_entity.pdbx_description
1 polymer ?
#
loop_
_entity_poly.entity_id
_entity_poly.type
_entity_poly.pdbx_seq_one_letter_code
_entity_poly.pdbx_strand_id
1 'polypeptide(L)'
;MNFIIKHFSELSTTELYEILKTRFEIFVTEQECIYQDLDDKDQDAIHVFCFNDVGRVAGCLRVFWKDHDEAAGVAQIGRVVTLEHGKGIGGQMLHEGVRVATEQLKAKEIYLEA
;
A
#
# COMPACT_ATOMS: atom_id res chain seq x y z
N MET A 1 -7.21 14.23 -4.37
CA MET A 1 -5.82 13.77 -4.17
C MET A 1 -5.34 13.12 -5.47
N ASN A 2 -4.06 13.21 -5.81
CA ASN A 2 -3.50 12.43 -6.92
C ASN A 2 -2.84 11.18 -6.36
N PHE A 3 -3.32 9.99 -6.75
CA PHE A 3 -2.71 8.71 -6.34
C PHE A 3 -1.66 8.29 -7.35
N ILE A 4 -0.53 7.85 -6.83
CA ILE A 4 0.58 7.29 -7.59
C ILE A 4 0.52 5.77 -7.42
N ILE A 5 0.63 5.07 -8.55
CA ILE A 5 0.54 3.61 -8.61
C ILE A 5 1.79 3.12 -9.33
N LYS A 6 2.61 2.33 -8.63
CA LYS A 6 3.91 1.87 -9.13
C LYS A 6 4.22 0.47 -8.63
N HIS A 7 4.73 -0.39 -9.50
CA HIS A 7 5.41 -1.59 -9.05
C HIS A 7 6.67 -1.22 -8.26
N PHE A 8 7.12 -2.07 -7.34
CA PHE A 8 8.32 -1.82 -6.53
C PHE A 8 9.54 -1.38 -7.35
N SER A 9 9.77 -2.01 -8.49
CA SER A 9 10.88 -1.69 -9.40
C SER A 9 10.81 -0.29 -10.03
N GLU A 10 9.66 0.38 -9.96
CA GLU A 10 9.41 1.71 -10.52
C GLU A 10 9.48 2.81 -9.46
N LEU A 11 9.60 2.43 -8.19
CA LEU A 11 9.80 3.37 -7.09
C LEU A 11 11.20 3.97 -7.17
N SER A 12 11.26 5.30 -7.08
CA SER A 12 12.52 5.96 -6.73
C SER A 12 12.88 5.63 -5.28
N THR A 13 14.17 5.73 -4.95
CA THR A 13 14.65 5.55 -3.57
C THR A 13 13.97 6.52 -2.59
N THR A 14 13.66 7.74 -3.04
CA THR A 14 12.92 8.74 -2.24
C THR A 14 11.48 8.30 -1.96
N GLU A 15 10.76 7.82 -2.97
CA GLU A 15 9.38 7.34 -2.80
C GLU A 15 9.34 6.13 -1.87
N LEU A 16 10.23 5.15 -2.10
CA LEU A 16 10.36 3.99 -1.23
C LEU A 16 10.63 4.40 0.22
N TYR A 17 11.61 5.29 0.44
CA TYR A 17 11.97 5.72 1.78
C TYR A 17 10.80 6.41 2.50
N GLU A 18 10.05 7.29 1.83
CA GLU A 18 8.90 7.96 2.45
C GLU A 18 7.73 6.99 2.73
N ILE A 19 7.47 6.00 1.86
CA ILE A 19 6.47 4.94 2.13
C ILE A 19 6.83 4.17 3.40
N LEU A 20 8.09 3.70 3.51
CA LEU A 20 8.56 2.92 4.65
C LEU A 20 8.53 3.75 5.94
N LYS A 21 8.95 5.02 5.87
CA LYS A 21 8.92 5.95 7.00
C LYS A 21 7.51 6.19 7.50
N THR A 22 6.54 6.42 6.60
CA THR A 22 5.12 6.60 6.99
C THR A 22 4.55 5.34 7.62
N ARG A 23 4.84 4.15 7.07
CA ARG A 23 4.43 2.87 7.68
C ARG A 23 5.01 2.69 9.08
N PHE A 24 6.29 2.97 9.26
CA PHE A 24 6.95 2.88 10.57
C PHE A 24 6.34 3.85 11.59
N GLU A 25 6.09 5.10 11.21
CA GLU A 25 5.45 6.10 12.07
C GLU A 25 4.08 5.59 12.56
N ILE A 26 3.25 5.06 11.68
CA ILE A 26 1.90 4.62 12.05
C ILE A 26 1.93 3.29 12.82
N PHE A 27 2.58 2.24 12.29
CA PHE A 27 2.54 0.92 12.93
C PHE A 27 3.30 0.85 14.24
N VAL A 28 4.49 1.46 14.30
CA VAL A 28 5.39 1.30 15.46
C VAL A 28 5.13 2.40 16.48
N THR A 29 4.96 3.66 16.05
CA THR A 29 4.88 4.78 17.00
C THR A 29 3.45 5.08 17.44
N GLU A 30 2.47 4.98 16.54
CA GLU A 30 1.07 5.29 16.86
C GLU A 30 0.29 4.08 17.35
N GLN A 31 0.44 2.93 16.67
CA GLN A 31 -0.34 1.71 16.98
C GLN A 31 0.35 0.77 17.99
N GLU A 32 1.60 1.03 18.36
CA GLU A 32 2.44 0.15 19.21
C GLU A 32 2.49 -1.31 18.70
N CYS A 33 2.27 -1.50 17.40
CA CYS A 33 2.16 -2.81 16.77
C CYS A 33 3.55 -3.27 16.34
N ILE A 34 4.22 -4.02 17.22
CA ILE A 34 5.56 -4.56 16.95
C ILE A 34 5.43 -5.82 16.10
N TYR A 35 5.39 -5.66 14.78
CA TYR A 35 5.52 -6.77 13.83
C TYR A 35 6.52 -6.44 12.73
N GLN A 36 6.94 -7.46 11.98
CA GLN A 36 7.86 -7.31 10.87
C GLN A 36 7.16 -6.64 9.68
N ASP A 37 7.27 -5.30 9.61
CA ASP A 37 6.71 -4.52 8.51
C ASP A 37 7.39 -4.84 7.17
N LEU A 38 8.73 -4.89 7.19
CA LEU A 38 9.60 -5.25 6.06
C LEU A 38 9.68 -6.77 5.92
N ASP A 39 8.73 -7.33 5.17
CA ASP A 39 8.49 -8.76 5.05
C ASP A 39 8.82 -9.34 3.67
N ASP A 40 9.67 -8.64 2.90
CA ASP A 40 10.10 -8.94 1.53
C ASP A 40 9.00 -8.94 0.45
N LYS A 41 7.71 -8.97 0.83
CA LYS A 41 6.58 -8.92 -0.12
C LYS A 41 6.46 -7.61 -0.87
N ASP A 42 7.10 -6.55 -0.36
CA ASP A 42 7.13 -5.25 -1.02
C ASP A 42 7.75 -5.34 -2.44
N GLN A 43 8.64 -6.30 -2.68
CA GLN A 43 9.39 -6.47 -3.94
C GLN A 43 8.50 -6.88 -5.13
N ASP A 44 7.42 -7.62 -4.85
CA ASP A 44 6.45 -8.09 -5.86
C ASP A 44 5.17 -7.23 -5.89
N ALA A 45 5.11 -6.18 -5.07
CA ALA A 45 3.90 -5.42 -4.87
C ALA A 45 3.80 -4.21 -5.78
N ILE A 46 2.54 -3.90 -6.15
CA ILE A 46 2.12 -2.62 -6.69
C ILE A 46 1.72 -1.73 -5.51
N HIS A 47 2.43 -0.62 -5.35
CA HIS A 47 2.23 0.36 -4.29
C HIS A 47 1.28 1.45 -4.78
N VAL A 48 0.27 1.75 -3.96
CA VAL A 48 -0.66 2.87 -4.17
C VAL A 48 -0.46 3.87 -3.04
N PHE A 49 -0.11 5.11 -3.37
CA PHE A 49 0.22 6.12 -2.37
C PHE A 49 -0.08 7.53 -2.86
N CYS A 50 -0.12 8.50 -1.94
CA CYS A 50 -0.26 9.92 -2.29
C CYS A 50 0.59 10.79 -1.37
N PHE A 51 1.07 11.92 -1.90
CA PHE A 51 1.74 12.96 -1.12
C PHE A 51 0.75 14.00 -0.61
N ASN A 52 1.03 14.57 0.56
CA ASN A 52 0.41 15.82 0.99
C ASN A 52 1.19 17.05 0.49
N ASP A 53 0.66 18.23 0.80
CA ASP A 53 1.19 19.53 0.35
C ASP A 53 2.60 19.84 0.88
N VAL A 54 3.05 19.14 1.92
CA VAL A 54 4.41 19.28 2.49
C VAL A 54 5.38 18.21 1.99
N GLY A 55 4.97 17.39 1.01
CA GLY A 55 5.83 16.39 0.37
C GLY A 55 6.04 15.10 1.17
N ARG A 56 5.20 14.80 2.16
CA ARG A 56 5.19 13.53 2.90
C ARG A 56 4.18 12.57 2.27
N VAL A 57 4.45 11.27 2.32
CA VAL A 57 3.44 10.25 1.98
C VAL A 57 2.33 10.30 3.03
N ALA A 58 1.15 10.76 2.61
CA ALA A 58 -0.02 10.98 3.47
C ALA A 58 -0.88 9.72 3.63
N GLY A 59 -0.70 8.75 2.75
CA GLY A 59 -1.27 7.42 2.86
C GLY A 59 -0.66 6.49 1.83
N CYS A 60 -0.58 5.21 2.18
CA CYS A 60 -0.16 4.16 1.26
C CYS A 60 -0.88 2.84 1.54
N LEU A 61 -0.92 2.00 0.52
CA LEU A 61 -1.20 0.58 0.61
C LEU A 61 -0.37 -0.15 -0.45
N ARG A 62 -0.35 -1.48 -0.38
CA ARG A 62 0.26 -2.33 -1.40
C ARG A 62 -0.71 -3.41 -1.86
N VAL A 63 -0.57 -3.83 -3.11
CA VAL A 63 -1.37 -4.88 -3.75
C VAL A 63 -0.42 -5.89 -4.39
N PHE A 64 -0.59 -7.17 -4.10
CA PHE A 64 0.24 -8.26 -4.64
C PHE A 64 -0.54 -9.57 -4.67
N TRP A 65 -0.01 -10.60 -5.34
CA TRP A 65 -0.62 -11.93 -5.30
C TRP A 65 -0.46 -12.58 -3.92
N LYS A 66 -1.56 -13.00 -3.31
CA LYS A 66 -1.53 -13.64 -1.99
C LYS A 66 -0.65 -14.89 -2.04
N ASP A 67 0.19 -15.06 -1.02
CA ASP A 67 1.16 -16.16 -0.91
C ASP A 67 2.11 -16.30 -2.12
N HIS A 68 2.25 -15.25 -2.94
CA HIS A 68 2.97 -15.24 -4.22
C HIS A 68 2.43 -16.27 -5.24
N ASP A 69 1.13 -16.62 -5.14
CA ASP A 69 0.46 -17.58 -6.02
C ASP A 69 -0.57 -16.86 -6.91
N GLU A 70 -0.14 -16.48 -8.12
CA GLU A 70 -1.01 -15.92 -9.15
C GLU A 70 -2.08 -16.92 -9.63
N ALA A 71 -1.77 -18.22 -9.64
CA ALA A 71 -2.68 -19.23 -10.16
C ALA A 71 -3.92 -19.41 -9.27
N ALA A 72 -3.77 -19.19 -7.95
CA ALA A 72 -4.88 -19.10 -7.02
C ALA A 72 -5.85 -17.95 -7.37
N GLY A 73 -5.35 -16.88 -7.99
CA GLY A 73 -6.16 -15.74 -8.44
C GLY A 73 -6.66 -14.85 -7.30
N VAL A 74 -5.98 -14.86 -6.15
CA VAL A 74 -6.32 -14.05 -4.98
C VAL A 74 -5.29 -12.92 -4.83
N ALA A 75 -5.73 -11.67 -4.97
CA ALA A 75 -4.89 -10.52 -4.65
C ALA A 75 -5.00 -10.18 -3.16
N GLN A 76 -3.88 -9.85 -2.53
CA GLN A 76 -3.84 -9.31 -1.18
C GLN A 76 -3.62 -7.79 -1.24
N ILE A 77 -4.52 -7.05 -0.60
CA ILE A 77 -4.35 -5.63 -0.28
C ILE A 77 -3.91 -5.56 1.17
N GLY A 78 -2.82 -4.86 1.44
CA GLY A 78 -2.41 -4.63 2.82
C GLY A 78 -1.58 -3.38 3.03
N ARG A 79 -1.14 -3.21 4.27
CA ARG A 79 -0.42 -2.00 4.74
C ARG A 79 -1.23 -0.73 4.47
N VAL A 80 -2.55 -0.81 4.66
CA VAL A 80 -3.46 0.31 4.43
C VAL A 80 -3.30 1.32 5.56
N VAL A 81 -2.58 2.41 5.30
CA VAL A 81 -2.29 3.43 6.31
C VAL A 81 -2.49 4.84 5.81
N THR A 82 -2.88 5.74 6.70
CA THR A 82 -3.04 7.17 6.42
C THR A 82 -2.44 7.99 7.56
N LEU A 83 -1.53 8.91 7.24
CA LEU A 83 -0.99 9.88 8.19
C LEU A 83 -2.00 10.99 8.53
N GLU A 84 -2.91 11.28 7.59
CA GLU A 84 -3.93 12.32 7.76
C GLU A 84 -5.34 11.71 7.86
N HIS A 85 -5.91 11.73 9.06
CA HIS A 85 -7.25 11.22 9.32
C HIS A 85 -8.36 12.23 8.98
N GLY A 86 -9.57 11.73 8.76
CA GLY A 86 -10.77 12.57 8.57
C GLY A 86 -10.90 13.25 7.20
N LYS A 87 -9.93 13.08 6.29
CA LYS A 87 -9.94 13.66 4.93
C LYS A 87 -10.47 12.71 3.83
N GLY A 88 -10.95 11.53 4.20
CA GLY A 88 -11.45 10.52 3.26
C GLY A 88 -10.37 9.81 2.43
N ILE A 89 -9.08 10.01 2.75
CA ILE A 89 -7.94 9.45 2.00
C ILE A 89 -8.00 7.94 1.95
N GLY A 90 -8.22 7.28 3.11
CA GLY A 90 -8.22 5.82 3.20
C GLY A 90 -9.26 5.17 2.29
N GLY A 91 -10.47 5.74 2.21
CA GLY A 91 -11.52 5.24 1.32
C GLY A 91 -11.15 5.37 -0.15
N GLN A 92 -10.66 6.54 -0.58
CA GLN A 92 -10.25 6.76 -1.97
C GLN A 92 -9.05 5.87 -2.35
N MET A 93 -8.10 5.70 -1.43
CA MET A 93 -6.93 4.86 -1.63
C MET A 93 -7.31 3.38 -1.74
N LEU A 94 -8.24 2.91 -0.91
CA LEU A 94 -8.75 1.53 -0.98
C LEU A 94 -9.47 1.27 -2.32
N HIS A 95 -10.21 2.25 -2.84
CA HIS A 95 -10.80 2.14 -4.19
C HIS A 95 -9.73 1.97 -5.27
N GLU A 96 -8.63 2.72 -5.23
CA GLU A 96 -7.50 2.52 -6.15
C GLU A 96 -6.83 1.15 -5.95
N GLY A 97 -6.68 0.68 -4.72
CA GLY A 97 -6.16 -0.66 -4.43
C GLY A 97 -7.03 -1.77 -5.03
N VAL A 98 -8.36 -1.67 -4.88
CA VAL A 98 -9.32 -2.58 -5.51
C VAL A 98 -9.19 -2.51 -7.02
N ARG A 99 -9.09 -1.32 -7.60
CA ARG A 99 -8.92 -1.14 -9.04
C ARG A 99 -7.65 -1.81 -9.56
N VAL A 100 -6.53 -1.66 -8.86
CA VAL A 100 -5.27 -2.35 -9.18
C VAL A 100 -5.46 -3.87 -9.14
N ALA A 101 -6.08 -4.40 -8.10
CA ALA A 101 -6.35 -5.84 -7.97
C ALA A 101 -7.24 -6.37 -9.11
N THR A 102 -8.28 -5.64 -9.50
CA THR A 102 -9.24 -6.10 -10.52
C THR A 102 -8.80 -5.84 -11.96
N GLU A 103 -8.12 -4.73 -12.22
CA GLU A 103 -7.78 -4.31 -13.60
C GLU A 103 -6.36 -4.71 -14.01
N GLN A 104 -5.39 -4.59 -13.11
CA GLN A 104 -3.99 -4.92 -13.43
C GLN A 104 -3.68 -6.38 -13.14
N LEU A 105 -3.98 -6.85 -11.93
CA LEU A 105 -3.78 -8.26 -11.57
C LEU A 105 -4.88 -9.16 -12.13
N LYS A 106 -6.08 -8.62 -12.40
CA LYS A 106 -7.25 -9.42 -12.83
C LYS A 106 -7.60 -10.53 -11.83
N ALA A 107 -7.43 -10.22 -10.55
CA ALA A 107 -7.72 -11.15 -9.47
C ALA A 107 -9.21 -11.51 -9.44
N LYS A 108 -9.50 -12.76 -9.08
CA LYS A 108 -10.86 -13.28 -8.90
C LYS A 108 -11.41 -12.91 -7.52
N GLU A 109 -10.52 -12.89 -6.52
CA GLU A 109 -10.84 -12.58 -5.13
C GLU A 109 -9.83 -11.59 -4.57
N ILE A 110 -10.28 -10.81 -3.58
CA ILE A 110 -9.44 -9.85 -2.85
C ILE A 110 -9.46 -10.23 -1.38
N TYR A 111 -8.26 -10.46 -0.84
CA TYR A 111 -8.00 -10.60 0.58
C TYR A 111 -7.50 -9.27 1.13
N LEU A 112 -8.16 -8.74 2.16
CA LEU A 112 -7.78 -7.48 2.79
C LEU A 112 -7.12 -7.76 4.15
N GLU A 113 -5.88 -7.29 4.32
CA GLU A 113 -5.14 -7.29 5.58
C GLU A 113 -4.85 -5.83 5.97
N ALA A 114 -5.75 -5.24 6.76
CA ALA A 114 -5.69 -3.85 7.19
C ALA A 114 -5.62 -3.76 8.72
#